data_AF-A0A6V7K3W8-F1
#
_entry.id   AF-A0A6V7K3W8-F1
#
_cell.length_a   1.000
_cell.length_b   1.000
_cell.length_c   1.000
_cell.angle_alpha   90.00
_cell.angle_beta   90.00
_cell.angle_gamma   90.00
#
_symmetry.space_group_name_H-M   'P 1'
#
loop_
_entity.id
_entity.type
_entity.pdbx_description
1 polymer ?
#
loop_
_entity_poly.entity_id
_entity_poly.type
_entity_poly.pdbx_seq_one_letter_code
_entity_poly.pdbx_strand_id
1 'polypeptide(L)' 'FLSLNHANATGNAGLKDQVLALKWVKENIQNFGGDPHKVTIFGQSAGGAAVEFHKLSKLSD' A
#
# COMPACT_ATOMS: atom_id res chain seq x y z
N PHE A 1 -8.08 10.88 1.61
CA PHE A 1 -6.93 11.76 1.90
C PHE A 1 -7.21 12.82 2.97
N LEU A 2 -8.47 13.22 3.18
CA LEU A 2 -8.87 14.18 4.21
C LEU A 2 -8.21 13.91 5.57
N SER A 3 -7.53 14.93 6.08
CA SER A 3 -6.92 14.94 7.41
C SER A 3 -7.37 16.19 8.14
N LEU A 4 -7.97 16.03 9.32
CA LEU A 4 -8.48 17.15 10.13
C LEU A 4 -7.77 17.25 11.49
N ASN A 5 -6.63 16.56 11.66
CA ASN A 5 -5.95 16.40 12.96
C ASN A 5 -6.92 15.92 14.06
N HIS A 6 -7.80 14.99 13.69
CA HIS A 6 -8.82 14.42 14.56
C HIS A 6 -8.75 12.89 14.45
N ALA A 7 -9.04 12.19 15.55
CA ALA A 7 -8.92 10.73 15.62
C ALA A 7 -9.73 9.99 14.53
N ASN A 8 -10.89 10.53 14.14
CA ASN A 8 -11.75 9.92 13.10
C ASN A 8 -11.38 10.33 11.67
N ALA A 9 -10.42 11.25 11.49
CA ALA A 9 -10.04 11.79 10.20
C ALA A 9 -8.52 12.01 10.16
N THR A 10 -7.76 10.92 10.32
CA THR A 10 -6.30 10.95 10.44
C THR A 10 -5.55 11.15 9.12
N GLY A 11 -6.26 11.26 7.99
CA GLY A 11 -5.62 11.27 6.67
C GLY A 11 -5.24 9.90 6.12
N ASN A 12 -4.68 9.93 4.92
CA ASN A 12 -4.06 8.79 4.23
C ASN A 12 -4.93 7.56 4.00
N ALA A 13 -6.26 7.66 4.07
CA ALA A 13 -7.16 6.53 3.81
C ALA A 13 -6.81 5.78 2.51
N GLY A 14 -6.62 6.48 1.38
CA GLY A 14 -6.24 5.83 0.12
C GLY A 14 -4.88 5.10 0.14
N LEU A 15 -3.90 5.59 0.91
CA LEU A 15 -2.62 4.88 1.09
C LEU A 15 -2.80 3.66 2.00
N LYS A 16 -3.68 3.74 3.01
CA LYS A 16 -4.03 2.60 3.87
C LYS A 16 -4.78 1.52 3.10
N ASP A 17 -5.63 1.92 2.14
CA ASP A 17 -6.29 0.99 1.22
C ASP A 17 -5.26 0.25 0.35
N GLN A 18 -4.25 0.95 -0.16
CA GLN A 18 -3.15 0.33 -0.90
C GLN A 18 -2.33 -0.62 0.00
N VAL A 19 -2.04 -0.26 1.25
CA VAL A 19 -1.41 -1.18 2.22
C VAL A 19 -2.24 -2.45 2.40
N LEU A 20 -3.56 -2.32 2.55
CA LEU A 20 -4.45 -3.48 2.69
C LEU A 20 -4.40 -4.38 1.44
N ALA A 21 -4.39 -3.78 0.25
CA ALA A 21 -4.25 -4.53 -1.00
C ALA A 21 -2.90 -5.26 -1.10
N LEU A 22 -1.79 -4.63 -0.69
CA LEU A 22 -0.47 -5.26 -0.67
C LEU A 22 -0.39 -6.43 0.31
N LYS A 23 -1.01 -6.31 1.49
CA LYS A 23 -1.14 -7.43 2.45
C LYS A 23 -1.92 -8.59 1.85
N TRP A 24 -3.05 -8.28 1.19
CA TRP A 24 -3.83 -9.30 0.51
C TRP A 24 -3.00 -10.02 -0.56
N VAL A 25 -2.25 -9.29 -1.40
CA VAL A 25 -1.34 -9.90 -2.38
C VAL A 25 -0.31 -10.78 -1.67
N LYS A 26 0.35 -10.28 -0.64
CA LYS A 26 1.38 -11.03 0.11
C LYS A 26 0.84 -12.36 0.67
N GLU A 27 -0.38 -12.36 1.19
CA GLU A 27 -1.02 -13.54 1.80
C GLU A 27 -1.53 -14.54 0.76
N ASN A 28 -1.97 -14.06 -0.41
CA ASN A 28 -2.77 -14.86 -1.33
C ASN A 28 -2.10 -15.17 -2.66
N ILE A 29 -1.08 -14.42 -3.09
CA ILE A 29 -0.54 -14.53 -4.46
C ILE A 29 0.08 -15.91 -4.77
N GLN A 30 0.52 -16.64 -3.73
CA GLN A 30 0.98 -18.02 -3.86
C GLN A 30 -0.11 -18.96 -4.45
N ASN A 31 -1.39 -18.73 -4.13
CA ASN A 31 -2.50 -19.53 -4.64
C ASN A 31 -2.74 -19.30 -6.14
N PHE A 32 -2.15 -18.24 -6.70
CA PHE A 32 -2.21 -17.88 -8.12
C PHE A 32 -0.88 -18.16 -8.84
N GLY A 33 0.05 -18.86 -8.19
CA GLY A 33 1.36 -19.22 -8.75
C GLY A 33 2.42 -18.11 -8.68
N GLY A 34 2.16 -17.00 -7.97
CA GLY A 34 3.16 -15.97 -7.72
C GLY A 34 4.01 -16.25 -6.48
N ASP A 35 5.19 -15.61 -6.42
CA ASP A 35 6.06 -15.67 -5.24
C ASP A 35 5.79 -14.46 -4.33
N PRO A 36 5.25 -14.66 -3.10
CA PRO A 36 4.96 -13.56 -2.19
C PRO A 36 6.22 -12.78 -1.78
N HIS A 37 7.42 -13.34 -1.92
CA HIS A 37 8.69 -12.67 -1.64
C HIS A 37 9.26 -11.89 -2.82
N LYS A 38 8.61 -11.91 -3.99
CA LYS A 38 9.03 -11.21 -5.21
C LYS A 38 7.92 -10.35 -5.81
N VAL A 39 7.29 -9.53 -4.98
CA VAL A 39 6.27 -8.55 -5.40
C VAL A 39 6.95 -7.24 -5.79
N THR A 40 6.75 -6.78 -7.03
CA THR A 40 7.19 -5.46 -7.51
C THR A 40 5.97 -4.56 -7.66
N ILE A 41 5.97 -3.41 -6.98
CA ILE A 41 4.96 -2.37 -7.17
C ILE A 41 5.44 -1.33 -8.19
N PHE A 42 4.52 -0.84 -9.01
CA PHE A 42 4.78 0.16 -10.04
C PHE A 42 3.62 1.16 -10.09
N GLY A 43 3.92 2.42 -10.43
CA GLY A 43 2.90 3.45 -10.59
C GLY A 43 3.42 4.67 -11.35
N GLN A 44 2.49 5.46 -11.87
CA GLN A 44 2.75 6.71 -12.61
C GLN A 44 2.03 7.88 -11.94
N SER A 45 2.59 9.10 -12.03
CA SER A 45 2.05 10.31 -11.41
C SER A 45 1.79 10.11 -9.91
N ALA A 46 0.58 10.34 -9.41
CA ALA A 46 0.20 10.08 -8.02
C ALA A 46 0.44 8.63 -7.59
N GLY A 47 0.32 7.65 -8.50
CA GLY A 47 0.65 6.25 -8.22
C GLY A 47 2.16 6.03 -8.07
N GLY A 48 2.99 6.77 -8.81
CA GLY A 48 4.44 6.74 -8.64
C GLY A 48 4.86 7.35 -7.30
N ALA A 49 4.23 8.44 -6.88
CA ALA A 49 4.41 8.98 -5.53
C ALA A 49 3.98 7.98 -4.45
N ALA A 50 2.87 7.27 -4.65
CA ALA A 50 2.42 6.22 -3.73
C ALA A 50 3.44 5.07 -3.60
N VAL A 51 4.05 4.63 -4.70
CA VAL A 51 5.15 3.64 -4.65
C VAL A 51 6.28 4.11 -3.73
N GLU A 52 6.70 5.36 -3.83
CA GLU A 52 7.75 5.90 -2.95
C GLU A 52 7.29 5.98 -1.49
N PHE A 53 6.03 6.36 -1.22
CA PHE A 53 5.49 6.33 0.14
C PHE A 53 5.45 4.92 0.75
N HIS A 54 5.16 3.89 -0.06
CA HIS A 54 5.20 2.51 0.41
C HIS A 54 6.62 2.05 0.75
N LYS A 55 7.64 2.46 -0.02
CA LYS A 55 9.04 2.15 0.29
C LYS A 55 9.52 2.77 1.60
N LEU A 56 8.95 3.90 2.02
CA LEU A 56 9.32 4.60 3.26
C LEU A 56 8.50 4.16 4.48
N SER A 57 7.31 3.58 4.26
CA SER A 57 6.35 3.31 5.31
C SER A 57 6.50 1.89 5.87
N LYS A 58 6.77 1.79 7.18
CA LYS A 58 6.81 0.52 7.92
C LYS A 58 5.52 -0.31 7.88
N LEU A 59 4.41 0.29 7.43
CA LEU A 59 3.14 -0.42 7.27
C LEU A 59 3.10 -1.29 6.01
N SER A 60 4.04 -1.08 5.08
CA SER A 60 4.11 -1.77 3.78
C SER A 60 5.29 -2.74 3.68
N ASP A 61 5.99 -2.99 4.79
CA ASP A 61 7.07 -3.98 4.90
C ASP A 61 6.54 -5.42 4.79
#